data_AF-A0A093DYZ6-F1
#
_entry.id   AF-A0A093DYZ6-F1
#
_cell.length_a   1.000
_cell.length_b   1.000
_cell.length_c   1.000
_cell.angle_alpha   90.00
_cell.angle_beta   90.00
_cell.angle_gamma   90.00
#
_symmetry.space_group_name_H-M   'P 1'
#
loop_
_entity.id
_entity.type
_entity.pdbx_description
1 polymer ?
#
loop_
_entity_poly.entity_id
_entity_poly.type
_entity_poly.pdbx_seq_one_letter_code
_entity_poly.pdbx_strand_id
1 'polypeptide(L)'
;FFQKTLTAVKNWFTLFGWSKGQNPISIPYSLRRDVCEVQMTSSQAKFFKRNLGKDTVYDMLFHLSGQLLPGITSSQSLPLDPVERVLQLHCQHSALLAFLKSQGAYLPHVLPEFLFEPDDYKKWIKVQTVLKGDVKHSGIFSNENILILKDSVFETMRKRAWTDVLLQVYKVFVLPRVSSRNVTDLFSLESMQNMPRINLEPLSSNIYSPYERTILTCLNKHYETNRKTVWKDCQKGGVPPMRWIVNFDRDLLDGLVLAAQLAAYCPYLIATHFVRMYTNPRTPEQFLHNCLILVNAMHAVRLAIDIKV
;
A
#
# COMPACT_ATOMS: atom_id res chain seq x y z
N PHE A 1 10.41 11.73 0.30
CA PHE A 1 9.95 10.38 -0.10
C PHE A 1 8.93 9.83 0.89
N PHE A 2 9.31 9.48 2.12
CA PHE A 2 8.42 8.83 3.12
C PHE A 2 7.02 9.45 3.27
N GLN A 3 6.90 10.78 3.40
CA GLN A 3 5.59 11.43 3.55
C GLN A 3 4.68 11.22 2.31
N LYS A 4 5.24 11.21 1.10
CA LYS A 4 4.48 10.95 -0.13
C LYS A 4 3.99 9.51 -0.15
N THR A 5 4.85 8.55 0.22
CA THR A 5 4.51 7.13 0.35
C THR A 5 3.41 6.91 1.38
N LEU A 6 3.55 7.53 2.56
CA LEU A 6 2.55 7.48 3.62
C LEU A 6 1.18 7.98 3.14
N THR A 7 1.15 9.13 2.46
CA THR A 7 -0.10 9.68 1.91
C THR A 7 -0.72 8.74 0.87
N ALA A 8 0.08 8.18 -0.04
CA ALA A 8 -0.41 7.23 -1.04
C ALA A 8 -0.99 5.96 -0.39
N VAL A 9 -0.29 5.38 0.59
CA VAL A 9 -0.75 4.20 1.35
C VAL A 9 -2.04 4.52 2.09
N LYS A 10 -2.08 5.63 2.83
CA LYS A 10 -3.27 6.09 3.56
C LYS A 10 -4.47 6.22 2.62
N ASN A 11 -4.29 6.88 1.47
CA ASN A 11 -5.37 7.13 0.52
C ASN A 11 -5.88 5.84 -0.10
N TRP A 12 -4.98 4.94 -0.53
CA TRP A 12 -5.37 3.67 -1.12
C TRP A 12 -6.17 2.80 -0.14
N PHE A 13 -5.66 2.60 1.08
CA PHE A 13 -6.35 1.79 2.08
C PHE A 13 -7.64 2.45 2.58
N THR A 14 -7.70 3.77 2.64
CA THR A 14 -8.95 4.49 2.93
C THR A 14 -10.03 4.16 1.91
N LEU A 15 -9.68 4.05 0.63
CA LEU A 15 -10.65 3.86 -0.44
C LEU A 15 -11.00 2.39 -0.69
N PHE A 16 -10.04 1.48 -0.53
CA PHE A 16 -10.13 0.10 -1.01
C PHE A 16 -9.78 -0.96 0.03
N GLY A 17 -9.39 -0.58 1.25
CA GLY A 17 -8.96 -1.55 2.26
C GLY A 17 -10.10 -2.39 2.84
N TRP A 18 -11.33 -1.88 2.83
CA TRP A 18 -12.46 -2.47 3.56
C TRP A 18 -13.63 -2.85 2.65
N SER A 19 -14.33 -3.93 3.01
CA SER A 19 -15.45 -4.47 2.23
C SER A 19 -16.68 -3.56 2.21
N LYS A 20 -16.85 -2.71 3.22
CA LYS A 20 -17.97 -1.77 3.33
C LYS A 20 -17.75 -0.46 2.58
N GLY A 21 -16.67 -0.36 1.80
CA GLY A 21 -16.31 0.83 1.04
C GLY A 21 -15.29 1.72 1.77
N GLN A 22 -15.41 3.04 1.59
CA GLN A 22 -14.42 3.98 2.10
C GLN A 22 -14.38 3.99 3.64
N ASN A 23 -13.20 3.78 4.21
CA ASN A 23 -12.95 3.81 5.65
C ASN A 23 -11.74 4.72 5.95
N PRO A 24 -11.95 6.01 6.26
CA PRO A 24 -10.85 6.95 6.51
C PRO A 24 -9.92 6.50 7.64
N ILE A 25 -8.66 6.25 7.30
CA ILE A 25 -7.63 5.85 8.26
C ILE A 25 -6.61 6.96 8.51
N SER A 26 -6.04 6.94 9.71
CA SER A 26 -4.83 7.69 10.09
C SER A 26 -3.77 6.69 10.50
N ILE A 27 -2.58 6.75 9.91
CA ILE A 27 -1.48 5.83 10.21
C ILE A 27 -0.56 6.50 11.25
N PRO A 28 -0.32 5.88 12.42
CA PRO A 28 -0.74 4.53 12.84
C PRO A 28 -2.08 4.45 13.61
N TYR A 29 -2.66 5.59 14.00
CA TYR A 29 -3.73 5.69 15.00
C TYR A 29 -5.03 4.90 14.73
N SER A 30 -5.46 4.78 13.48
CA SER A 30 -6.73 4.12 13.11
C SER A 30 -6.61 2.60 12.99
N LEU A 31 -5.38 2.08 12.81
CA LEU A 31 -5.09 0.64 12.72
C LEU A 31 -5.20 -0.07 14.09
N ARG A 32 -5.43 0.73 15.13
CA ARG A 32 -5.65 0.38 16.54
C ARG A 32 -6.94 -0.41 16.81
N ARG A 33 -8.01 -0.18 16.03
CA ARG A 33 -9.39 -0.22 16.57
C ARG A 33 -10.04 -1.60 16.77
N ASP A 34 -9.27 -2.60 17.20
CA ASP A 34 -9.84 -3.79 17.85
C ASP A 34 -9.92 -3.60 19.38
N VAL A 35 -11.13 -3.19 19.77
CA VAL A 35 -11.87 -3.51 21.01
C VAL A 35 -11.58 -2.79 22.34
N CYS A 36 -12.69 -2.22 22.86
CA CYS A 36 -12.95 -1.54 24.14
C CYS A 36 -12.46 -0.10 24.33
N GLU A 37 -13.32 0.88 24.04
CA GLU A 37 -13.35 2.16 24.77
C GLU A 37 -14.22 1.98 26.01
N VAL A 38 -13.64 2.08 27.21
CA VAL A 38 -14.39 2.19 28.46
C VAL A 38 -14.74 3.67 28.65
N GLN A 39 -16.01 4.04 28.44
CA GLN A 39 -16.51 5.31 28.94
C GLN A 39 -16.91 5.15 30.41
N MET A 40 -16.19 5.83 31.31
CA MET A 40 -16.61 5.96 32.71
C MET A 40 -17.61 7.10 32.82
N THR A 41 -18.89 6.79 32.99
CA THR A 41 -19.85 7.75 33.55
C THR A 41 -19.92 7.60 35.07
N SER A 42 -19.98 8.72 35.78
CA SER A 42 -19.80 8.87 37.23
C SER A 42 -20.93 8.30 38.12
N SER A 43 -21.45 7.12 37.80
CA SER A 43 -22.49 6.45 38.60
C SER A 43 -22.42 4.94 38.38
N GLN A 44 -21.59 4.27 39.18
CA GLN A 44 -21.52 2.84 39.56
C GLN A 44 -22.05 1.70 38.64
N ALA A 45 -22.30 1.93 37.35
CA ALA A 45 -22.67 0.91 36.39
C ALA A 45 -21.69 0.98 35.21
N LYS A 46 -20.80 -0.02 35.12
CA LYS A 46 -19.91 -0.21 33.96
C LYS A 46 -20.78 -0.60 32.75
N PHE A 47 -21.30 0.36 32.02
CA PHE A 47 -21.92 0.10 30.72
C PHE A 47 -20.84 -0.03 29.65
N PHE A 48 -20.69 -1.25 29.12
CA PHE A 48 -19.81 -1.53 27.99
C PHE A 48 -20.46 -1.02 26.71
N LYS A 49 -20.07 0.18 26.26
CA LYS A 49 -20.41 0.61 24.90
C LYS A 49 -19.38 0.00 23.94
N ARG A 50 -19.70 -1.20 23.44
CA ARG A 50 -18.99 -1.78 22.31
C ARG A 50 -19.17 -0.82 21.13
N ASN A 51 -18.11 -0.17 20.68
CA ASN A 51 -18.11 0.52 19.39
C ASN A 51 -18.19 -0.56 18.29
N LEU A 52 -19.40 -1.07 18.06
CA LEU A 52 -19.74 -2.15 17.14
C LEU A 52 -19.56 -1.80 15.65
N GLY A 53 -18.86 -0.70 15.34
CA GLY A 53 -19.01 -0.01 14.07
C GLY A 53 -17.74 0.47 13.39
N LYS A 54 -16.55 0.02 13.81
CA LYS A 54 -15.30 0.41 13.12
C LYS A 54 -14.54 -0.83 12.71
N ASP A 55 -14.56 -1.11 11.41
CA ASP A 55 -13.86 -2.24 10.82
C ASP A 55 -12.36 -2.12 11.08
N THR A 56 -11.73 -3.25 11.37
CA THR A 56 -10.38 -3.27 11.91
C THR A 56 -9.34 -3.67 10.88
N VAL A 57 -8.06 -3.69 11.26
CA VAL A 57 -7.00 -4.14 10.35
C VAL A 57 -7.14 -5.62 10.01
N TYR A 58 -7.74 -6.42 10.90
CA TYR A 58 -8.01 -7.84 10.61
C TYR A 58 -9.18 -8.00 9.65
N ASP A 59 -10.22 -7.17 9.74
CA ASP A 59 -11.30 -7.15 8.76
C ASP A 59 -10.80 -6.73 7.37
N MET A 60 -9.89 -5.75 7.32
CA MET A 60 -9.18 -5.33 6.09
C MET A 60 -8.39 -6.49 5.48
N LEU A 61 -7.63 -7.22 6.30
CA LEU A 61 -6.86 -8.38 5.83
C LEU A 61 -7.75 -9.50 5.35
N PHE A 62 -8.86 -9.77 6.04
CA PHE A 62 -9.85 -10.73 5.59
C PHE A 62 -10.44 -10.33 4.23
N HIS A 63 -10.78 -9.04 4.05
CA HIS A 63 -11.27 -8.53 2.77
C HIS A 63 -10.24 -8.68 1.63
N LEU A 64 -8.97 -8.38 1.90
CA LEU A 64 -7.93 -8.39 0.87
C LEU A 64 -7.40 -9.80 0.56
N SER A 65 -7.29 -10.66 1.56
CA SER A 65 -6.75 -12.02 1.39
C SER A 65 -7.83 -13.08 1.12
N GLY A 66 -9.08 -12.82 1.52
CA GLY A 66 -10.14 -13.83 1.55
C GLY A 66 -9.94 -14.90 2.64
N GLN A 67 -8.93 -14.75 3.50
CA GLN A 67 -8.55 -15.72 4.53
C GLN A 67 -8.64 -15.10 5.92
N LEU A 68 -9.15 -15.88 6.88
CA LEU A 68 -9.11 -15.50 8.29
C LEU A 68 -7.70 -15.70 8.84
N LEU A 69 -7.23 -14.76 9.67
CA LEU A 69 -5.96 -14.95 10.36
C LEU A 69 -6.07 -16.11 11.36
N PRO A 70 -5.11 -17.07 11.34
CA PRO A 70 -5.06 -18.13 12.34
C PRO A 70 -5.01 -17.56 13.76
N GLY A 71 -5.93 -17.98 14.63
CA GLY A 71 -5.94 -17.61 16.05
C GLY A 71 -6.51 -16.23 16.38
N ILE A 72 -6.93 -15.42 15.39
CA ILE A 72 -7.55 -14.12 15.63
C ILE A 72 -8.99 -14.15 15.12
N THR A 73 -9.95 -14.16 16.04
CA THR A 73 -11.36 -13.91 15.67
C THR A 73 -11.59 -12.41 15.57
N SER A 74 -12.14 -11.94 14.44
CA SER A 74 -12.62 -10.56 14.32
C SER A 74 -13.51 -10.24 15.52
N SER A 75 -13.26 -9.13 16.21
CA SER A 75 -13.98 -8.66 17.41
C SER A 75 -13.61 -9.24 18.80
N GLN A 76 -12.40 -9.76 19.01
CA GLN A 76 -11.94 -10.17 20.35
C GLN A 76 -11.71 -8.98 21.30
N SER A 77 -12.36 -8.97 22.47
CA SER A 77 -12.14 -7.93 23.48
C SER A 77 -10.77 -7.99 24.12
N LEU A 78 -10.12 -6.84 24.23
CA LEU A 78 -8.88 -6.71 24.99
C LEU A 78 -9.16 -6.92 26.48
N PRO A 79 -8.29 -7.65 27.21
CA PRO A 79 -8.39 -7.85 28.65
C PRO A 79 -8.27 -6.50 29.37
N LEU A 80 -8.92 -6.43 30.54
CA LEU A 80 -8.79 -5.28 31.43
C LEU A 80 -7.42 -5.27 32.14
N ASP A 81 -6.85 -6.45 32.38
CA ASP A 81 -5.53 -6.56 32.97
C ASP A 81 -4.46 -6.04 31.99
N PRO A 82 -3.64 -5.05 32.39
CA PRO A 82 -2.66 -4.46 31.49
C PRO A 82 -1.58 -5.42 31.00
N VAL A 83 -1.25 -6.47 31.76
CA VAL A 83 -0.22 -7.45 31.40
C VAL A 83 -0.78 -8.45 30.39
N GLU A 84 -1.96 -9.02 30.66
CA GLU A 84 -2.68 -9.88 29.73
C GLU A 84 -2.95 -9.14 28.41
N ARG A 85 -3.30 -7.85 28.48
CA ARG A 85 -3.52 -7.02 27.29
C ARG A 85 -2.29 -6.92 26.40
N VAL A 86 -1.11 -6.62 26.95
CA VAL A 86 0.11 -6.50 26.13
C VAL A 86 0.56 -7.86 25.60
N LEU A 87 0.35 -8.94 26.34
CA LEU A 87 0.62 -10.30 25.89
C LEU A 87 -0.29 -10.69 24.71
N GLN A 88 -1.59 -10.41 24.80
CA GLN A 88 -2.54 -10.69 23.71
C GLN A 88 -2.22 -9.84 22.48
N LEU A 89 -1.96 -8.54 22.63
CA LEU A 89 -1.56 -7.68 21.52
C LEU A 89 -0.28 -8.18 20.84
N HIS A 90 0.73 -8.60 21.63
CA HIS A 90 1.95 -9.20 21.10
C HIS A 90 1.64 -10.43 20.25
N CYS A 91 0.84 -11.36 20.77
CA CYS A 91 0.43 -12.57 20.06
C CYS A 91 -0.32 -12.25 18.75
N GLN A 92 -1.27 -11.30 18.79
CA GLN A 92 -2.02 -10.89 17.61
C GLN A 92 -1.12 -10.27 16.53
N HIS A 93 -0.24 -9.34 16.90
CA HIS A 93 0.71 -8.74 15.96
C HIS A 93 1.76 -9.75 15.46
N SER A 94 2.17 -10.70 16.29
CA SER A 94 3.04 -11.81 15.85
C SER A 94 2.36 -12.69 14.81
N ALA A 95 1.11 -13.09 15.06
CA ALA A 95 0.32 -13.88 14.13
C ALA A 95 0.07 -13.13 12.81
N LEU A 96 -0.19 -11.82 12.88
CA LEU A 96 -0.28 -10.94 11.71
C LEU A 96 1.00 -10.97 10.88
N LEU A 97 2.15 -10.70 11.50
CA LEU A 97 3.43 -10.65 10.80
C LEU A 97 3.81 -12.03 10.24
N ALA A 98 3.53 -13.11 10.97
CA ALA A 98 3.75 -14.48 10.50
C ALA A 98 2.86 -14.83 9.30
N PHE A 99 1.59 -14.43 9.33
CA PHE A 99 0.66 -14.61 8.20
C PHE A 99 1.15 -13.84 6.96
N LEU A 100 1.57 -12.58 7.10
CA LEU A 100 2.11 -11.84 5.95
C LEU A 100 3.37 -12.51 5.40
N LYS A 101 4.27 -12.98 6.27
CA LYS A 101 5.49 -13.70 5.87
C LYS A 101 5.17 -14.99 5.11
N SER A 102 4.14 -15.75 5.51
CA SER A 102 3.74 -16.96 4.79
C SER A 102 3.17 -16.68 3.40
N GLN A 103 2.70 -15.45 3.15
CA GLN A 103 2.23 -14.97 1.85
C GLN A 103 3.33 -14.29 1.03
N GLY A 104 4.59 -14.33 1.49
CA GLY A 104 5.76 -13.78 0.79
C GLY A 104 6.13 -12.34 1.15
N ALA A 105 5.55 -11.77 2.22
CA ALA A 105 5.98 -10.46 2.72
C ALA A 105 7.36 -10.54 3.36
N TYR A 106 8.16 -9.47 3.20
CA TYR A 106 9.49 -9.37 3.81
C TYR A 106 9.54 -8.19 4.80
N LEU A 107 9.45 -8.52 6.09
CA LEU A 107 9.46 -7.58 7.22
C LEU A 107 10.36 -8.10 8.37
N PRO A 108 11.68 -8.25 8.14
CA PRO A 108 12.59 -8.70 9.21
C PRO A 108 12.80 -7.62 10.29
N HIS A 109 12.63 -6.35 9.93
CA HIS A 109 12.87 -5.19 10.79
C HIS A 109 11.65 -4.77 11.62
N VAL A 110 10.47 -5.31 11.33
CA VAL A 110 9.25 -4.99 12.07
C VAL A 110 8.99 -6.08 13.12
N LEU A 111 9.15 -5.70 14.38
CA LEU A 111 8.81 -6.54 15.52
C LEU A 111 7.35 -6.30 15.95
N PRO A 112 6.66 -7.30 16.56
CA PRO A 112 5.28 -7.14 17.03
C PRO A 112 5.09 -5.92 17.94
N GLU A 113 6.03 -5.67 18.84
CA GLU A 113 6.01 -4.56 19.80
C GLU A 113 6.15 -3.17 19.15
N PHE A 114 6.67 -3.09 17.92
CA PHE A 114 6.76 -1.83 17.18
C PHE A 114 5.40 -1.37 16.64
N LEU A 115 4.38 -2.23 16.71
CA LEU A 115 3.01 -1.91 16.31
C LEU A 115 2.15 -1.39 17.48
N PHE A 116 2.65 -1.50 18.73
CA PHE A 116 1.97 -1.08 19.95
C PHE A 116 1.74 0.42 20.07
N GLU A 117 0.83 0.79 20.97
CA GLU A 117 0.76 2.17 21.48
C GLU A 117 1.96 2.48 22.39
N PRO A 118 2.36 3.76 22.53
CA PRO A 118 3.48 4.13 23.40
C PRO A 118 3.34 3.59 24.83
N ASP A 119 2.12 3.62 25.38
CA ASP A 119 1.85 3.12 26.73
C ASP A 119 1.91 1.60 26.82
N ASP A 120 1.53 0.88 25.76
CA ASP A 120 1.62 -0.58 25.70
C ASP A 120 3.04 -1.05 25.46
N TYR A 121 3.81 -0.32 24.65
CA TYR A 121 5.23 -0.54 24.48
C TYR A 121 6.00 -0.40 25.81
N LYS A 122 5.75 0.68 26.56
CA LYS A 122 6.36 0.87 27.90
C LYS A 122 6.01 -0.28 28.84
N LYS A 123 4.76 -0.75 28.84
CA LYS A 123 4.31 -1.89 29.66
C LYS A 123 4.96 -3.19 29.20
N TRP A 124 5.01 -3.45 27.90
CA TRP A 124 5.67 -4.61 27.30
C TRP A 124 7.13 -4.70 27.71
N ILE A 125 7.88 -3.58 27.61
CA ILE A 125 9.27 -3.52 28.05
C ILE A 125 9.40 -3.93 29.52
N LYS A 126 8.54 -3.40 30.40
CA LYS A 126 8.54 -3.77 31.84
C LYS A 126 8.25 -5.26 32.06
N VAL A 127 7.25 -5.80 31.38
CA VAL A 127 6.89 -7.24 31.45
C VAL A 127 8.07 -8.10 30.99
N GLN A 128 8.74 -7.72 29.90
CA GLN A 128 9.92 -8.42 29.39
C GLN A 128 11.10 -8.37 30.37
N THR A 129 11.33 -7.23 31.05
CA THR A 129 12.38 -7.14 32.08
C THR A 129 12.11 -8.06 33.26
N VAL A 130 10.85 -8.17 33.70
CA VAL A 130 10.46 -9.08 34.80
C VAL A 130 10.62 -10.55 34.38
N LEU A 131 10.10 -10.93 33.22
CA LEU A 131 10.18 -12.31 32.71
C LEU A 131 11.62 -12.76 32.43
N LYS A 132 12.48 -11.86 31.96
CA LYS A 132 13.92 -12.14 31.74
C LYS A 132 14.74 -12.10 33.03
N GLY A 133 14.27 -11.39 34.06
CA GLY A 133 14.92 -11.31 35.37
C GLY A 133 14.93 -12.64 36.14
N ASP A 134 14.00 -13.54 35.85
CA ASP A 134 13.89 -14.85 36.49
C ASP A 134 14.67 -15.97 35.77
N VAL A 135 15.15 -15.74 34.54
CA VAL A 135 15.94 -16.73 33.78
C VAL A 135 17.43 -16.38 33.84
N LYS A 136 18.03 -16.56 35.03
CA LYS A 136 19.48 -16.81 35.11
C LYS A 136 19.72 -18.22 34.58
N HIS A 137 20.07 -18.37 33.31
CA HIS A 137 21.10 -19.28 32.79
C HIS A 137 21.05 -19.37 31.24
N SER A 138 22.25 -19.39 30.64
CA SER A 138 22.57 -19.32 29.20
C SER A 138 22.35 -17.91 28.60
N GLY A 139 23.35 -17.11 28.28
CA GLY A 139 24.62 -17.45 27.63
C GLY A 139 24.57 -16.89 26.21
N ILE A 140 25.20 -15.73 26.00
CA ILE A 140 25.45 -15.07 24.70
C ILE A 140 24.23 -14.35 24.07
N PHE A 141 23.71 -13.28 24.68
CA PHE A 141 23.09 -12.12 23.99
C PHE A 141 22.97 -10.90 24.95
N SER A 142 23.89 -10.76 25.89
CA SER A 142 23.92 -9.66 26.84
C SER A 142 24.62 -8.43 26.23
N ASN A 143 23.88 -7.56 25.52
CA ASN A 143 24.20 -6.11 25.49
C ASN A 143 23.21 -5.15 24.80
N GLU A 144 21.97 -5.52 24.51
CA GLU A 144 20.97 -4.52 24.11
C GLU A 144 20.03 -4.24 25.27
N ASN A 145 20.47 -3.32 26.13
CA ASN A 145 19.61 -2.64 27.08
C ASN A 145 18.33 -2.23 26.35
N ILE A 146 17.19 -2.73 26.81
CA ILE A 146 15.87 -2.37 26.30
C ILE A 146 15.64 -0.90 26.66
N LEU A 147 16.20 0.01 25.87
CA LEU A 147 16.04 1.44 26.06
C LEU A 147 14.58 1.74 25.74
N ILE A 148 13.83 2.14 26.77
CA ILE A 148 12.52 2.73 26.57
C ILE A 148 12.75 3.99 25.72
N LEU A 149 12.36 3.89 24.46
CA LEU A 149 12.46 4.99 23.53
C LEU A 149 11.58 6.15 24.01
N LYS A 150 12.05 7.37 23.79
CA LYS A 150 11.22 8.56 23.99
C LYS A 150 9.96 8.44 23.11
N ASP A 151 8.82 8.88 23.63
CA ASP A 151 7.52 8.71 22.97
C ASP A 151 7.51 9.24 21.53
N SER A 152 8.15 10.38 21.27
CA SER A 152 8.25 10.96 19.92
C SER A 152 9.07 10.11 18.93
N VAL A 153 10.12 9.45 19.42
CA VAL A 153 10.96 8.55 18.63
C VAL A 153 10.21 7.26 18.35
N PHE A 154 9.57 6.69 19.38
CA PHE A 154 8.76 5.49 19.23
C PHE A 154 7.58 5.71 18.28
N GLU A 155 6.87 6.83 18.37
CA GLU A 155 5.78 7.16 17.45
C GLU A 155 6.26 7.26 15.99
N THR A 156 7.44 7.83 15.75
CA THR A 156 8.03 7.88 14.41
C THR A 156 8.33 6.48 13.88
N MET A 157 8.88 5.61 14.72
CA MET A 157 9.19 4.22 14.38
C MET A 157 7.92 3.41 14.13
N ARG A 158 6.94 3.48 15.04
CA ARG A 158 5.62 2.85 14.93
C ARG A 158 4.93 3.24 13.63
N LYS A 159 4.95 4.54 13.30
CA LYS A 159 4.37 5.05 12.06
C LYS A 159 5.04 4.45 10.81
N ARG A 160 6.38 4.31 10.82
CA ARG A 160 7.11 3.61 9.74
C ARG A 160 6.75 2.13 9.69
N ALA A 161 6.76 1.44 10.82
CA ALA A 161 6.42 0.01 10.91
C ALA A 161 5.04 -0.29 10.33
N TRP A 162 4.01 0.47 10.72
CA TRP A 162 2.66 0.30 10.15
C TRP A 162 2.59 0.65 8.66
N THR A 163 3.35 1.65 8.20
CA THR A 163 3.42 1.99 6.77
C THR A 163 4.03 0.83 5.98
N ASP A 164 5.10 0.23 6.47
CA ASP A 164 5.78 -0.90 5.84
C ASP A 164 4.90 -2.16 5.85
N VAL A 165 4.18 -2.43 6.94
CA VAL A 165 3.18 -3.50 7.02
C VAL A 165 2.13 -3.32 5.92
N LEU A 166 1.54 -2.13 5.79
CA LEU A 166 0.53 -1.86 4.77
C LEU A 166 1.07 -1.96 3.34
N LEU A 167 2.31 -1.51 3.10
CA LEU A 167 2.98 -1.69 1.80
C LEU A 167 3.15 -3.17 1.44
N GLN A 168 3.52 -3.99 2.42
CA GLN A 168 3.65 -5.44 2.20
C GLN A 168 2.29 -6.11 2.00
N VAL A 169 1.26 -5.70 2.74
CA VAL A 169 -0.14 -6.12 2.51
C VAL A 169 -0.56 -5.84 1.07
N TYR A 170 -0.28 -4.63 0.57
CA TYR A 170 -0.56 -4.28 -0.82
C TYR A 170 0.22 -5.18 -1.79
N LYS A 171 1.52 -5.37 -1.53
CA LYS A 171 2.39 -6.20 -2.36
C LYS A 171 1.93 -7.65 -2.47
N VAL A 172 1.48 -8.27 -1.37
CA VAL A 172 1.15 -9.70 -1.32
C VAL A 172 -0.31 -10.02 -1.62
N PHE A 173 -1.24 -9.06 -1.47
CA PHE A 173 -2.66 -9.33 -1.69
C PHE A 173 -3.31 -8.52 -2.82
N VAL A 174 -2.73 -7.39 -3.20
CA VAL A 174 -3.31 -6.49 -4.22
C VAL A 174 -2.59 -6.65 -5.54
N LEU A 175 -1.26 -6.54 -5.56
CA LEU A 175 -0.48 -6.71 -6.81
C LEU A 175 -0.74 -8.05 -7.52
N PRO A 176 -0.90 -9.19 -6.82
CA PRO A 176 -1.18 -10.46 -7.49
C PRO A 176 -2.52 -10.51 -8.23
N ARG A 177 -3.44 -9.57 -7.95
CA ARG A 177 -4.72 -9.47 -8.65
C ARG A 177 -4.57 -8.92 -10.07
N VAL A 178 -3.39 -8.41 -10.44
CA VAL A 178 -3.07 -8.04 -11.82
C VAL A 178 -2.95 -9.32 -12.65
N SER A 179 -4.06 -9.70 -13.30
CA SER A 179 -4.15 -10.93 -14.06
C SER A 179 -3.28 -10.90 -15.32
N SER A 180 -2.43 -11.91 -15.47
CA SER A 180 -1.68 -12.17 -16.71
C SER A 180 -2.60 -12.61 -17.88
N ARG A 181 -3.80 -13.15 -17.60
CA ARG A 181 -4.70 -13.68 -18.64
C ARG A 181 -5.08 -12.63 -19.69
N ASN A 182 -5.40 -11.40 -19.28
CA ASN A 182 -5.72 -10.33 -20.22
C ASN A 182 -4.51 -9.94 -21.07
N VAL A 183 -3.31 -10.00 -20.49
CA VAL A 183 -2.08 -9.62 -21.18
C VAL A 183 -1.70 -10.71 -22.19
N THR A 184 -1.95 -11.98 -21.89
CA THR A 184 -1.69 -13.13 -22.77
C THR A 184 -2.56 -13.10 -24.04
N ASP A 185 -3.86 -12.81 -23.91
CA ASP A 185 -4.74 -12.60 -25.06
C ASP A 185 -4.33 -11.36 -25.86
N LEU A 186 -3.92 -10.28 -25.19
CA LEU A 186 -3.32 -9.12 -25.84
C LEU A 186 -2.05 -9.53 -26.63
N PHE A 187 -1.15 -10.35 -26.08
CA PHE A 187 0.11 -10.76 -26.73
C PHE A 187 -0.08 -11.61 -28.00
N SER A 188 -1.27 -12.16 -28.24
CA SER A 188 -1.56 -13.03 -29.39
C SER A 188 -1.78 -12.29 -30.72
N LEU A 189 -2.02 -10.97 -30.70
CA LEU A 189 -2.34 -10.20 -31.90
C LEU A 189 -1.14 -9.38 -32.42
N GLU A 190 -0.32 -10.04 -33.24
CA GLU A 190 0.57 -9.56 -34.33
C GLU A 190 1.58 -8.40 -34.12
N SER A 191 1.55 -7.58 -33.06
CA SER A 191 2.39 -6.36 -33.00
C SER A 191 3.80 -6.54 -32.38
N MET A 192 4.29 -7.77 -32.21
CA MET A 192 5.41 -8.09 -31.29
C MET A 192 6.80 -8.22 -31.94
N GLN A 193 6.98 -7.98 -33.25
CA GLN A 193 8.29 -8.20 -33.90
C GLN A 193 9.35 -7.13 -33.59
N ASN A 194 8.96 -5.93 -33.16
CA ASN A 194 9.88 -4.78 -33.06
C ASN A 194 10.15 -4.28 -31.62
N MET A 195 9.66 -4.98 -30.58
CA MET A 195 9.86 -4.55 -29.20
C MET A 195 10.89 -5.45 -28.49
N PRO A 196 11.98 -4.88 -27.93
CA PRO A 196 12.84 -5.62 -27.01
C PRO A 196 11.98 -6.15 -25.86
N ARG A 197 12.11 -7.42 -25.49
CA ARG A 197 11.26 -8.00 -24.44
C ARG A 197 11.78 -7.57 -23.07
N ILE A 198 10.95 -6.98 -22.20
CA ILE A 198 11.21 -7.10 -20.75
C ILE A 198 11.15 -8.60 -20.51
N ASN A 199 12.29 -9.21 -20.21
CA ASN A 199 12.31 -10.66 -20.03
C ASN A 199 11.36 -11.00 -18.86
N LEU A 200 10.25 -11.66 -19.18
CA LEU A 200 9.22 -12.05 -18.23
C LEU A 200 9.67 -13.22 -17.33
N GLU A 201 10.82 -13.83 -17.63
CA GLU A 201 11.41 -14.86 -16.79
C GLU A 201 11.64 -14.31 -15.37
N PRO A 202 11.25 -15.06 -14.32
CA PRO A 202 11.40 -14.65 -12.93
C PRO A 202 12.80 -14.16 -12.57
N LEU A 203 13.83 -14.68 -13.24
CA LEU A 203 15.25 -14.48 -12.96
C LEU A 203 15.92 -13.32 -13.70
N SER A 204 15.22 -12.62 -14.60
CA SER A 204 15.85 -11.59 -15.45
C SER A 204 16.15 -10.25 -14.76
N SER A 205 15.57 -10.01 -13.58
CA SER A 205 15.76 -8.81 -12.77
C SER A 205 15.56 -9.15 -11.28
N ASN A 206 16.25 -8.46 -10.39
CA ASN A 206 16.06 -8.55 -8.94
C ASN A 206 15.28 -7.34 -8.36
N ILE A 207 14.88 -6.40 -9.22
CA ILE A 207 14.28 -5.12 -8.79
C ILE A 207 12.76 -5.22 -8.69
N TYR A 208 12.12 -5.87 -9.68
CA TYR A 208 10.66 -5.94 -9.78
C TYR A 208 10.14 -7.37 -9.60
N SER A 209 9.02 -7.51 -8.89
CA SER A 209 8.22 -8.72 -8.81
C SER A 209 7.60 -9.08 -10.18
N PRO A 210 7.15 -10.34 -10.38
CA PRO A 210 6.47 -10.74 -11.61
C PRO A 210 5.24 -9.87 -11.95
N TYR A 211 4.50 -9.43 -10.93
CA TYR A 211 3.32 -8.58 -11.11
C TYR A 211 3.68 -7.16 -11.56
N GLU A 212 4.73 -6.58 -10.99
CA GLU A 212 5.24 -5.27 -11.43
C GLU A 212 5.76 -5.32 -12.88
N ARG A 213 6.44 -6.40 -13.26
CA ARG A 213 6.86 -6.61 -14.67
C ARG A 213 5.67 -6.75 -15.61
N THR A 214 4.60 -7.40 -15.16
CA THR A 214 3.35 -7.50 -15.93
C THR A 214 2.77 -6.11 -16.19
N ILE A 215 2.75 -5.23 -15.18
CA ILE A 215 2.32 -3.84 -15.33
C ILE A 215 3.25 -3.08 -16.29
N LEU A 216 4.58 -3.15 -16.12
CA LEU A 216 5.53 -2.47 -17.02
C LEU A 216 5.36 -2.92 -18.48
N THR A 217 5.15 -4.21 -18.69
CA THR A 217 4.93 -4.76 -20.04
C THR A 217 3.63 -4.24 -20.64
N CYS A 218 2.57 -4.19 -19.83
CA CYS A 218 1.28 -3.60 -20.21
C CYS A 218 1.44 -2.12 -20.62
N LEU A 219 2.17 -1.32 -19.82
CA LEU A 219 2.44 0.09 -20.11
C LEU A 219 3.22 0.29 -21.42
N ASN A 220 4.28 -0.50 -21.65
CA ASN A 220 5.05 -0.44 -22.89
C ASN A 220 4.18 -0.74 -24.11
N LYS A 221 3.37 -1.79 -24.02
CA LYS A 221 2.49 -2.19 -25.11
C LYS A 221 1.46 -1.11 -25.42
N HIS A 222 0.73 -0.62 -24.41
CA HIS A 222 -0.30 0.39 -24.63
C HIS A 222 0.29 1.70 -25.14
N TYR A 223 1.45 2.12 -24.63
CA TYR A 223 2.12 3.31 -25.14
C TYR A 223 2.50 3.17 -26.62
N GLU A 224 3.20 2.09 -27.01
CA GLU A 224 3.62 1.93 -28.41
C GLU A 224 2.43 1.77 -29.37
N THR A 225 1.41 1.02 -28.95
CA THR A 225 0.20 0.79 -29.76
C THR A 225 -0.57 2.09 -29.99
N ASN A 226 -0.69 2.93 -28.95
CA ASN A 226 -1.60 4.08 -28.98
C ASN A 226 -0.91 5.41 -29.29
N ARG A 227 0.42 5.53 -29.23
CA ARG A 227 1.07 6.86 -29.42
C ARG A 227 0.79 7.50 -30.78
N LYS A 228 0.62 6.70 -31.83
CA LYS A 228 0.33 7.19 -33.18
C LYS A 228 -1.13 7.61 -33.36
N THR A 229 -2.05 7.01 -32.61
CA THR A 229 -3.50 7.27 -32.71
C THR A 229 -3.92 8.39 -31.78
N VAL A 230 -3.47 8.37 -30.53
CA VAL A 230 -3.84 9.35 -29.47
C VAL A 230 -3.38 10.76 -29.82
N TRP A 231 -2.21 10.90 -30.43
CA TRP A 231 -1.64 12.21 -30.78
C TRP A 231 -1.54 12.44 -32.28
N LYS A 232 -2.38 11.77 -33.08
CA LYS A 232 -2.47 12.02 -34.53
C LYS A 232 -2.76 13.49 -34.84
N ASP A 233 -3.72 14.07 -34.11
CA ASP A 233 -4.21 15.44 -34.32
C ASP A 233 -3.74 16.40 -33.20
N CYS A 234 -2.57 16.13 -32.60
CA CYS A 234 -2.14 16.87 -31.40
C CYS A 234 -1.88 18.36 -31.66
N GLN A 235 -2.21 19.20 -30.69
CA GLN A 235 -2.07 20.65 -30.80
C GLN A 235 -0.68 21.16 -30.41
N LYS A 236 0.08 20.37 -29.64
CA LYS A 236 1.33 20.80 -28.98
C LYS A 236 2.48 19.82 -29.23
N GLY A 237 2.82 19.64 -30.50
CA GLY A 237 3.94 18.81 -30.95
C GLY A 237 3.55 17.92 -32.11
N GLY A 238 4.08 16.69 -32.13
CA GLY A 238 3.71 15.63 -33.07
C GLY A 238 3.51 14.31 -32.35
N VAL A 239 3.56 13.20 -33.09
CA VAL A 239 3.55 11.85 -32.50
C VAL A 239 4.72 11.72 -31.51
N PRO A 240 4.48 11.36 -30.23
CA PRO A 240 5.55 11.14 -29.27
C PRO A 240 6.57 10.12 -29.75
N PRO A 241 7.86 10.28 -29.39
CA PRO A 241 8.90 9.34 -29.76
C PRO A 241 8.62 7.97 -29.15
N MET A 242 9.07 6.92 -29.86
CA MET A 242 9.17 5.59 -29.28
C MET A 242 10.10 5.66 -28.07
N ARG A 243 9.71 5.03 -26.96
CA ARG A 243 10.53 4.95 -25.76
C ARG A 243 10.21 3.69 -24.98
N TRP A 244 11.14 3.34 -24.10
CA TRP A 244 11.06 2.16 -23.28
C TRP A 244 10.73 2.54 -21.83
N ILE A 245 9.73 1.87 -21.25
CA ILE A 245 9.25 2.11 -19.89
C ILE A 245 9.79 1.00 -18.99
N VAL A 246 10.76 1.34 -18.16
CA VAL A 246 11.44 0.38 -17.25
C VAL A 246 11.20 0.69 -15.78
N ASN A 247 10.68 1.87 -15.45
CA ASN A 247 10.39 2.26 -14.08
C ASN A 247 9.05 3.01 -13.95
N PHE A 248 8.53 3.08 -12.73
CA PHE A 248 7.27 3.77 -12.40
C PHE A 248 7.47 5.24 -12.01
N ASP A 249 8.69 5.78 -12.12
CA ASP A 249 9.04 7.12 -11.65
C ASP A 249 9.29 8.07 -12.84
N ARG A 250 10.51 8.05 -13.38
CA ARG A 250 10.95 8.97 -14.44
C ARG A 250 10.22 8.74 -15.75
N ASP A 251 9.93 7.48 -16.09
CA ASP A 251 9.33 7.14 -17.39
C ASP A 251 7.83 7.48 -17.46
N LEU A 252 7.20 7.73 -16.30
CA LEU A 252 5.80 8.15 -16.18
C LEU A 252 5.64 9.64 -15.89
N LEU A 253 6.75 10.36 -15.66
CA LEU A 253 6.76 11.74 -15.15
C LEU A 253 6.02 12.74 -16.04
N ASP A 254 6.05 12.53 -17.35
CA ASP A 254 5.43 13.45 -18.31
C ASP A 254 3.96 13.16 -18.63
N GLY A 255 3.39 12.13 -17.99
CA GLY A 255 2.00 11.73 -18.11
C GLY A 255 1.62 11.05 -19.44
N LEU A 256 2.49 10.99 -20.44
CA LEU A 256 2.14 10.45 -21.77
C LEU A 256 1.85 8.96 -21.73
N VAL A 257 2.64 8.19 -20.99
CA VAL A 257 2.41 6.74 -20.85
C VAL A 257 1.08 6.45 -20.16
N LEU A 258 0.74 7.19 -19.11
CA LEU A 258 -0.52 7.05 -18.40
C LEU A 258 -1.72 7.51 -19.26
N ALA A 259 -1.55 8.56 -20.07
CA ALA A 259 -2.57 9.01 -21.01
C ALA A 259 -2.82 7.96 -22.11
N ALA A 260 -1.76 7.36 -22.66
CA ALA A 260 -1.88 6.27 -23.63
C ALA A 260 -2.58 5.04 -23.02
N GLN A 261 -2.29 4.72 -21.75
CA GLN A 261 -2.97 3.67 -21.01
C GLN A 261 -4.47 3.98 -20.89
N LEU A 262 -4.85 5.18 -20.43
CA LEU A 262 -6.27 5.56 -20.32
C LEU A 262 -6.96 5.59 -21.67
N ALA A 263 -6.31 6.11 -22.70
CA ALA A 263 -6.87 6.18 -24.05
C ALA A 263 -7.17 4.78 -24.64
N ALA A 264 -6.39 3.76 -24.27
CA ALA A 264 -6.64 2.39 -24.72
C ALA A 264 -8.00 1.84 -24.21
N TYR A 265 -8.45 2.28 -23.04
CA TYR A 265 -9.74 1.86 -22.45
C TYR A 265 -10.84 2.90 -22.68
N CYS A 266 -10.49 4.17 -22.80
CA CYS A 266 -11.41 5.29 -22.95
C CYS A 266 -11.02 6.17 -24.16
N PRO A 267 -11.16 5.69 -25.42
CA PRO A 267 -10.71 6.44 -26.61
C PRO A 267 -11.39 7.79 -26.79
N TYR A 268 -12.60 7.96 -26.27
CA TYR A 268 -13.36 9.22 -26.32
C TYR A 268 -12.66 10.38 -25.56
N LEU A 269 -11.71 10.09 -24.67
CA LEU A 269 -10.89 11.10 -23.99
C LEU A 269 -9.84 11.74 -24.89
N ILE A 270 -9.52 11.11 -26.04
CA ILE A 270 -8.45 11.58 -26.93
C ILE A 270 -8.75 12.99 -27.45
N ALA A 271 -9.90 13.15 -28.11
CA ALA A 271 -10.29 14.42 -28.72
C ALA A 271 -10.60 15.53 -27.69
N THR A 272 -10.99 15.15 -26.48
CA THR A 272 -11.42 16.10 -25.44
C THR A 272 -10.28 16.53 -24.50
N HIS A 273 -9.34 15.62 -24.21
CA HIS A 273 -8.29 15.84 -23.22
C HIS A 273 -6.89 15.69 -23.84
N PHE A 274 -6.56 14.50 -24.34
CA PHE A 274 -5.17 14.14 -24.62
C PHE A 274 -4.55 14.86 -25.83
N VAL A 275 -5.38 15.33 -26.77
CA VAL A 275 -4.95 16.16 -27.91
C VAL A 275 -4.21 17.45 -27.49
N ARG A 276 -4.46 17.92 -26.26
CA ARG A 276 -3.91 19.16 -25.68
C ARG A 276 -2.59 18.97 -24.91
N MET A 277 -2.10 17.73 -24.80
CA MET A 277 -0.86 17.42 -24.08
C MET A 277 0.37 17.80 -24.91
N TYR A 278 1.44 18.22 -24.23
CA TYR A 278 2.76 18.35 -24.84
C TYR A 278 3.33 16.96 -25.10
N THR A 279 3.65 16.65 -26.36
CA THR A 279 4.18 15.32 -26.75
C THR A 279 5.70 15.21 -26.71
N ASN A 280 6.40 16.34 -26.55
CA ASN A 280 7.83 16.40 -26.25
C ASN A 280 8.10 17.40 -25.10
N PRO A 281 7.60 17.13 -23.88
CA PRO A 281 7.72 18.06 -22.77
C PRO A 281 9.17 18.12 -22.26
N ARG A 282 9.67 19.33 -22.02
CA ARG A 282 11.06 19.59 -21.58
C ARG A 282 11.17 20.37 -20.28
N THR A 283 10.09 21.02 -19.85
CA THR A 283 10.08 21.86 -18.65
C THR A 283 9.12 21.30 -17.59
N PRO A 284 9.37 21.58 -16.30
CA PRO A 284 8.47 21.16 -15.22
C PRO A 284 7.02 21.63 -15.41
N GLU A 285 6.83 22.81 -15.99
CA GLU A 285 5.50 23.39 -16.26
C GLU A 285 4.76 22.59 -17.34
N GLN A 286 5.47 22.07 -18.34
CA GLN A 286 4.90 21.20 -19.37
C GLN A 286 4.53 19.83 -18.81
N PHE A 287 5.37 19.26 -17.94
CA PHE A 287 5.02 18.03 -17.20
C PHE A 287 3.79 18.25 -16.33
N LEU A 288 3.74 19.36 -15.58
CA LEU A 288 2.60 19.70 -14.74
C LEU A 288 1.32 19.88 -15.57
N HIS A 289 1.38 20.62 -16.69
CA HIS A 289 0.25 20.77 -17.62
C HIS A 289 -0.30 19.42 -18.09
N ASN A 290 0.59 18.51 -18.49
CA ASN A 290 0.19 17.16 -18.90
C ASN A 290 -0.46 16.37 -17.75
N CYS A 291 0.12 16.42 -16.55
CA CYS A 291 -0.44 15.78 -15.36
C CYS A 291 -1.84 16.33 -15.02
N LEU A 292 -2.07 17.63 -15.15
CA LEU A 292 -3.39 18.22 -14.92
C LEU A 292 -4.43 17.73 -15.94
N ILE A 293 -4.05 17.60 -17.22
CA ILE A 293 -4.92 17.00 -18.23
C ILE A 293 -5.25 15.54 -17.86
N LEU A 294 -4.24 14.77 -17.45
CA LEU A 294 -4.41 13.38 -17.05
C LEU A 294 -5.36 13.25 -15.86
N VAL A 295 -5.21 14.09 -14.84
CA VAL A 295 -6.08 14.11 -13.65
C VAL A 295 -7.52 14.46 -14.04
N ASN A 296 -7.71 15.49 -14.87
CA ASN A 296 -9.04 15.85 -15.38
C ASN A 296 -9.67 14.70 -16.18
N ALA A 297 -8.88 14.00 -17.01
CA ALA A 297 -9.34 12.82 -17.73
C ALA A 297 -9.74 11.68 -16.78
N MET A 298 -8.96 11.43 -15.72
CA MET A 298 -9.29 10.45 -14.68
C MET A 298 -10.57 10.83 -13.93
N HIS A 299 -10.79 12.12 -13.65
CA HIS A 299 -12.05 12.60 -13.07
C HIS A 299 -13.25 12.33 -13.99
N ALA A 300 -13.10 12.58 -15.30
CA ALA A 300 -14.17 12.35 -16.27
C ALA A 300 -14.63 10.88 -16.32
N VAL A 301 -13.73 9.93 -16.03
CA VAL A 301 -14.05 8.49 -15.98
C VAL A 301 -14.22 7.93 -14.57
N ARG A 302 -14.32 8.81 -13.55
CA ARG A 302 -14.51 8.44 -12.13
C ARG A 302 -13.40 7.52 -11.58
N LEU A 303 -12.18 7.65 -12.10
CA LEU A 303 -10.98 6.95 -11.63
C LEU A 303 -10.06 7.83 -10.77
N ALA A 304 -10.44 9.07 -10.48
CA ALA A 304 -9.62 9.96 -9.65
C ALA A 304 -9.59 9.48 -8.19
N ILE A 305 -8.54 8.72 -7.84
CA ILE A 305 -8.23 8.23 -6.49
C ILE A 305 -7.59 9.38 -5.70
N ASP A 306 -8.41 10.30 -5.17
CA ASP A 306 -8.00 11.42 -4.29
C ASP A 306 -6.77 12.21 -4.80
N ILE A 307 -6.63 12.36 -6.12
CA ILE A 307 -5.63 13.24 -6.71
C ILE A 307 -6.17 14.65 -6.60
N LYS A 308 -5.77 15.38 -5.57
CA LYS A 308 -6.06 16.81 -5.44
C LYS A 308 -5.11 17.59 -6.34
N VAL A 309 -5.70 18.39 -7.24
CA VAL A 309 -5.00 19.42 -8.01
C VAL A 309 -4.54 20.54 -7.08
#